data_AF-A0A8X6YVQ8-F1
#
_entry.id   AF-A0A8X6YVQ8-F1
#
_cell.length_a   1.000
_cell.length_b   1.000
_cell.length_c   1.000
_cell.angle_alpha   90.00
_cell.angle_beta   90.00
_cell.angle_gamma   90.00
#
_symmetry.space_group_name_H-M   'P 1'
#
loop_
_entity.id
_entity.type
_entity.pdbx_description
1 polymer ?
#
loop_
_entity_poly.entity_id
_entity_poly.type
_entity_poly.pdbx_seq_one_letter_code
_entity_poly.pdbx_strand_id
1 'polypeptide(L)'
;MSGLGCNSYCSADILTYQPCPRQWAFDRIPGVQLFGYDDKPLSNVESRDICLEKCSIEDSFVCRSARYDRFNKTCVLSRHDRRTAPEAFRRSLRQVEYLENQCVSGELCI
;
A
#
# COMPACT_ATOMS: atom_id res chain seq x y z
N MET A 1 -5.19 19.77 20.84
CA MET A 1 -4.01 18.92 20.54
C MET A 1 -4.56 17.51 20.39
N SER A 2 -4.80 16.97 19.20
CA SER A 2 -3.84 16.76 18.11
C SER A 2 -4.58 16.71 16.77
N GLY A 3 -4.25 17.61 15.85
CA GLY A 3 -4.65 17.49 14.45
C GLY A 3 -3.73 16.49 13.77
N LEU A 4 -4.27 15.35 13.33
CA LEU A 4 -3.53 14.41 12.49
C LEU A 4 -3.72 14.85 11.04
N GLY A 5 -2.69 15.51 10.50
CA GLY A 5 -2.62 15.93 9.11
C GLY A 5 -2.66 14.73 8.17
N CYS A 6 -3.66 14.73 7.28
CA CYS A 6 -3.70 13.87 6.11
C CYS A 6 -2.59 14.33 5.14
N ASN A 7 -1.49 13.58 5.05
CA ASN A 7 -0.53 13.74 3.96
C ASN A 7 -1.06 12.96 2.76
N SER A 8 -1.80 13.68 1.93
CA SER A 8 -2.58 13.21 0.78
C SER A 8 -1.71 13.18 -0.47
N TYR A 9 -1.63 12.04 -1.15
CA TYR A 9 -1.29 12.00 -2.57
C TYR A 9 -2.46 11.38 -3.33
N CYS A 10 -3.42 12.24 -3.69
CA CYS A 10 -4.37 12.02 -4.77
C CYS A 10 -4.20 13.22 -5.71
N SER A 11 -3.32 13.13 -6.71
CA SER A 11 -3.28 14.13 -7.78
C SER A 11 -4.35 13.78 -8.80
N ALA A 12 -5.31 14.70 -8.98
CA ALA A 12 -6.33 14.63 -10.01
C ALA A 12 -5.78 15.28 -11.29
N ASP A 13 -5.36 14.46 -12.26
CA ASP A 13 -5.15 14.93 -13.63
C ASP A 13 -6.43 14.73 -14.45
N ILE A 14 -6.90 15.83 -15.07
CA ILE A 14 -8.27 16.07 -15.56
C ILE A 14 -8.60 15.37 -16.90
N LEU A 15 -7.73 14.52 -17.45
CA LEU A 15 -8.00 13.85 -18.72
C LEU A 15 -7.87 12.33 -18.55
N THR A 16 -9.01 11.68 -18.29
CA THR A 16 -9.27 10.22 -18.37
C THR A 16 -8.87 9.29 -17.21
N TYR A 17 -8.63 9.78 -15.99
CA TYR A 17 -8.33 8.91 -14.85
C TYR A 17 -9.58 8.61 -14.01
N GLN A 18 -9.96 7.33 -13.86
CA GLN A 18 -11.00 6.92 -12.90
C GLN A 18 -10.61 7.43 -11.52
N PRO A 19 -11.34 8.38 -10.91
CA PRO A 19 -11.01 8.86 -9.59
C PRO A 19 -11.18 7.70 -8.61
N CYS A 20 -10.14 7.43 -7.83
CA CYS A 20 -10.25 6.50 -6.71
C CYS A 20 -11.49 6.88 -5.89
N PRO A 21 -12.46 5.96 -5.70
CA PRO A 21 -13.73 6.32 -5.05
C PRO A 21 -13.57 6.64 -3.55
N ARG A 22 -12.38 6.44 -2.99
CA ARG A 22 -12.05 6.66 -1.58
C ARG A 22 -11.43 8.05 -1.38
N GLN A 23 -11.66 8.63 -0.20
CA GLN A 23 -11.09 9.93 0.20
C GLN A 23 -9.54 9.94 0.24
N TRP A 24 -8.92 8.78 0.08
CA TRP A 24 -7.49 8.55 0.19
C TRP A 24 -7.13 7.21 -0.47
N ALA A 25 -5.92 7.11 -1.02
CA ALA A 25 -5.54 5.97 -1.85
C ALA A 25 -4.98 4.75 -1.09
N PHE A 26 -4.42 4.93 0.11
CA PHE A 26 -3.69 3.84 0.80
C PHE A 26 -3.81 3.82 2.32
N ASP A 27 -4.37 2.73 2.86
CA ASP A 27 -4.43 2.34 4.28
C ASP A 27 -3.05 2.08 4.87
N ARG A 28 -2.66 2.80 5.92
CA ARG A 28 -1.36 2.63 6.61
C ARG A 28 -1.55 2.02 7.99
N ILE A 29 -0.92 0.86 8.20
CA ILE A 29 -0.98 0.12 9.47
C ILE A 29 0.45 -0.20 9.92
N PRO A 30 1.02 0.56 10.87
CA PRO A 30 2.36 0.30 11.41
C PRO A 30 2.42 -1.01 12.21
N GLY A 31 3.54 -1.73 12.13
CA GLY A 31 3.81 -2.92 12.95
C GLY A 31 3.03 -4.18 12.54
N VAL A 32 2.44 -4.18 11.34
CA VAL A 32 1.71 -5.31 10.75
C VAL A 32 2.23 -5.55 9.34
N GLN A 33 2.12 -6.78 8.85
CA GLN A 33 2.41 -7.12 7.46
C GLN A 33 1.62 -8.35 7.00
N LEU A 34 1.59 -8.55 5.68
CA LEU A 34 1.30 -9.85 5.07
C LEU A 34 2.58 -10.70 5.03
N PHE A 35 2.53 -11.91 5.57
CA PHE A 35 3.64 -12.86 5.53
C PHE A 35 3.51 -13.82 4.35
N GLY A 36 4.59 -14.02 3.59
CA GLY A 36 4.63 -14.99 2.48
C GLY A 36 4.04 -14.48 1.16
N TYR A 37 3.57 -13.23 1.13
CA TYR A 37 3.03 -12.55 -0.05
C TYR A 37 4.01 -11.48 -0.53
N ASP A 38 5.21 -11.91 -0.90
CA ASP A 38 6.28 -11.03 -1.36
C ASP A 38 6.39 -11.05 -2.91
N ASP A 39 5.31 -10.66 -3.61
CA ASP A 39 5.21 -10.76 -5.08
C ASP A 39 6.31 -10.01 -5.83
N LYS A 40 6.66 -8.80 -5.37
CA LYS A 40 7.73 -8.00 -5.97
C LYS A 40 8.55 -7.29 -4.89
N PRO A 41 9.70 -7.85 -4.47
CA PRO A 41 10.61 -7.18 -3.58
C PRO A 41 11.41 -6.10 -4.30
N LEU A 42 11.51 -4.93 -3.68
CA LEU A 42 12.24 -3.75 -4.15
C LEU A 42 13.26 -3.32 -3.09
N SER A 43 14.49 -3.11 -3.51
CA SER A 43 15.58 -2.56 -2.69
C SER A 43 15.79 -1.07 -2.97
N ASN A 44 16.49 -0.37 -2.08
CA ASN A 44 16.85 1.04 -2.23
C ASN A 44 15.61 1.97 -2.37
N VAL A 45 14.55 1.65 -1.64
CA VAL A 45 13.35 2.48 -1.57
C VAL A 45 13.49 3.44 -0.39
N GLU A 46 13.70 4.72 -0.68
CA GLU A 46 14.11 5.70 0.33
C GLU A 46 13.00 6.13 1.28
N SER A 47 11.76 6.09 0.80
CA SER A 47 10.59 6.54 1.54
C SER A 47 9.39 5.63 1.29
N ARG A 48 8.46 5.65 2.25
CA ARG A 48 7.15 5.02 2.12
C ARG A 48 6.41 5.54 0.89
N ASP A 49 6.49 6.83 0.61
CA ASP A 49 5.74 7.44 -0.49
C ASP A 49 6.22 6.93 -1.85
N ILE A 50 7.53 6.63 -2.00
CA ILE A 50 8.05 5.91 -3.18
C ILE A 50 7.49 4.49 -3.25
N CYS A 51 7.37 3.77 -2.12
CA CYS A 51 6.76 2.43 -2.09
C CYS A 51 5.28 2.47 -2.53
N LEU A 52 4.53 3.51 -2.12
CA LEU A 52 3.15 3.75 -2.55
C LEU A 52 3.05 4.04 -4.05
N GLU A 53 3.93 4.91 -4.56
CA GLU A 53 4.00 5.22 -5.99
C GLU A 53 4.29 3.96 -6.80
N LYS A 54 5.28 3.15 -6.39
CA LYS A 54 5.61 1.87 -7.05
C LYS A 54 4.44 0.89 -7.06
N CYS A 55 3.65 0.82 -5.99
CA CYS A 55 2.43 0.02 -5.98
C CYS A 55 1.37 0.57 -6.95
N SER A 56 1.21 1.90 -7.00
CA SER A 56 0.21 2.57 -7.83
C SER A 56 0.47 2.39 -9.33
N ILE A 57 1.74 2.43 -9.74
CA ILE A 57 2.15 2.32 -11.15
C ILE A 57 2.51 0.89 -11.57
N GLU A 58 2.35 -0.10 -10.67
CA GLU A 58 2.65 -1.50 -11.00
C GLU A 58 1.71 -1.99 -12.10
N ASP A 59 2.28 -2.47 -13.20
CA ASP A 59 1.57 -2.88 -14.40
C ASP A 59 1.59 -4.40 -14.60
N SER A 60 2.55 -5.11 -14.01
CA SER A 60 2.67 -6.57 -14.13
C SER A 60 1.58 -7.33 -13.37
N PHE A 61 0.98 -6.69 -12.36
CA PHE A 61 -0.16 -7.19 -11.61
C PHE A 61 -0.89 -6.05 -10.89
N VAL A 62 -2.13 -6.31 -10.46
CA VAL A 62 -2.89 -5.37 -9.63
C VAL A 62 -2.31 -5.36 -8.21
N CYS A 63 -1.53 -4.32 -7.87
CA CYS A 63 -0.97 -4.17 -6.53
C CYS A 63 -2.07 -3.77 -5.53
N ARG A 64 -2.40 -4.70 -4.63
CA ARG A 64 -3.42 -4.52 -3.59
C ARG A 64 -2.84 -4.03 -2.27
N SER A 65 -1.59 -4.39 -1.98
CA SER A 65 -0.90 -3.86 -0.82
C SER A 65 0.62 -3.85 -1.02
N ALA A 66 1.31 -3.15 -0.13
CA ALA A 66 2.74 -3.13 -0.03
C ALA A 66 3.18 -3.14 1.43
N ARG A 67 4.41 -3.58 1.67
CA ARG A 67 5.10 -3.48 2.95
C ARG A 67 6.34 -2.63 2.78
N TYR A 68 6.50 -1.62 3.63
CA TYR A 68 7.72 -0.80 3.67
C TYR A 68 8.51 -1.04 4.96
N ASP A 69 9.80 -1.33 4.82
CA ASP A 69 10.76 -1.39 5.92
C ASP A 69 11.69 -0.18 5.86
N ARG A 70 11.48 0.76 6.78
CA ARG A 70 12.25 2.01 6.85
C ARG A 70 13.73 1.79 7.16
N PHE A 71 14.08 0.76 7.93
CA PHE A 71 15.46 0.51 8.34
C PHE A 71 16.26 -0.10 7.20
N ASN A 72 15.67 -1.08 6.53
CA ASN A 72 16.32 -1.77 5.42
C ASN A 72 16.16 -1.07 4.08
N LYS A 73 15.35 0.00 4.01
CA LYS A 73 15.02 0.70 2.76
C LYS A 73 14.51 -0.27 1.69
N THR A 74 13.64 -1.17 2.13
CA THR A 74 13.02 -2.17 1.26
C THR A 74 11.52 -1.97 1.22
N CYS A 75 10.95 -2.23 0.05
CA CYS A 75 9.52 -2.24 -0.19
C CYS A 75 9.17 -3.59 -0.81
N VAL A 76 8.04 -4.16 -0.44
CA VAL A 76 7.54 -5.36 -1.10
C VAL A 76 6.12 -5.12 -1.53
N LEU A 77 5.86 -5.25 -2.83
CA LEU A 77 4.52 -5.14 -3.40
C LEU A 77 3.84 -6.51 -3.37
N SER A 78 2.53 -6.51 -3.22
CA SER A 78 1.69 -7.69 -3.08
C SER A 78 0.41 -7.59 -3.92
N ARG A 79 0.04 -8.70 -4.55
CA ARG A 79 -1.26 -8.90 -5.22
C ARG A 79 -2.40 -9.11 -4.24
N HIS A 80 -2.08 -9.26 -2.96
CA HIS A 80 -3.01 -9.58 -1.89
C HIS A 80 -3.10 -8.45 -0.88
N ASP A 81 -4.22 -8.40 -0.18
CA ASP A 81 -4.56 -7.49 0.91
C ASP A 81 -5.05 -8.31 2.12
N ARG A 82 -5.45 -7.64 3.20
CA ARG A 82 -5.93 -8.33 4.42
C ARG A 82 -7.27 -9.07 4.23
N ARG A 83 -8.00 -8.83 3.14
CA ARG A 83 -9.26 -9.51 2.81
C ARG A 83 -9.01 -10.79 2.02
N THR A 84 -8.05 -10.73 1.10
CA THR A 84 -7.68 -11.85 0.22
C THR A 84 -6.66 -12.79 0.85
N ALA A 85 -5.92 -12.36 1.89
CA ALA A 85 -4.98 -13.17 2.66
C ALA A 85 -5.05 -12.87 4.18
N PRO A 86 -6.23 -13.01 4.82
CA PRO A 86 -6.43 -12.66 6.24
C PRO A 86 -5.53 -13.46 7.19
N GLU A 87 -5.23 -14.71 6.87
CA GLU A 87 -4.38 -15.61 7.66
C GLU A 87 -2.92 -15.14 7.75
N ALA A 88 -2.47 -14.37 6.75
CA ALA A 88 -1.12 -13.83 6.69
C ALA A 88 -1.01 -12.42 7.26
N PHE A 89 -2.13 -11.75 7.49
CA PHE A 89 -2.18 -10.39 8.03
C PHE A 89 -2.00 -10.40 9.55
N ARG A 90 -0.76 -10.24 10.01
CA ARG A 90 -0.42 -10.35 11.44
C ARG A 90 0.71 -9.40 11.84
N ARG A 91 0.84 -9.18 13.15
CA ARG A 91 1.88 -8.30 13.71
C ARG A 91 3.27 -8.74 13.25
N SER A 92 4.09 -7.76 12.91
CA SER A 92 5.50 -7.94 12.60
C SER A 92 6.35 -7.65 13.82
N LEU A 93 7.40 -8.45 14.03
CA LEU A 93 8.44 -8.16 15.00
C LEU A 93 9.42 -7.09 14.48
N ARG A 94 9.39 -6.82 13.17
CA ARG A 94 10.17 -5.76 12.52
C ARG A 94 9.36 -4.47 12.49
N GLN A 95 10.04 -3.33 12.53
CA GLN A 95 9.40 -2.03 12.35
C GLN A 95 9.10 -1.78 10.87
N VAL A 96 8.06 -2.46 10.39
CA VAL A 96 7.54 -2.34 9.02
C VAL A 96 6.18 -1.65 9.05
N GLU A 97 5.80 -1.11 7.90
CA GLU A 97 4.50 -0.49 7.67
C GLU A 97 3.77 -1.26 6.56
N TYR A 98 2.57 -1.73 6.87
CA TYR A 98 1.65 -2.25 5.86
C TYR A 98 0.89 -1.10 5.21
N LEU A 99 0.78 -1.14 3.88
CA LEU A 99 0.23 -0.11 3.00
C LEU A 99 -0.79 -0.77 2.08
N GLU A 100 -2.09 -0.54 2.25
CA GLU A 100 -3.14 -1.22 1.48
C GLU A 100 -3.79 -0.27 0.49
N ASN A 101 -3.72 -0.61 -0.79
CA ASN A 101 -4.31 0.15 -1.88
C ASN A 101 -5.84 0.10 -1.80
N GLN A 102 -6.47 1.25 -1.60
CA GLN A 102 -7.92 1.40 -1.57
C GLN A 102 -8.52 1.75 -2.95
N CYS A 103 -7.67 1.93 -3.96
CA CYS A 103 -8.04 2.34 -5.31
C CYS A 103 -8.06 1.19 -6.32
N VAL A 104 -7.93 -0.07 -5.87
CA VAL A 104 -8.07 -1.22 -6.76
C VAL A 104 -9.49 -1.29 -7.31
N SER A 105 -9.63 -0.87 -8.57
CA SER A 105 -10.90 -0.89 -9.29
C SER A 105 -11.37 -2.33 -9.43
N GLY A 106 -12.49 -2.67 -8.78
CA GLY A 106 -13.08 -4.01 -8.91
C GLY A 106 -13.69 -4.62 -7.65
N GLU A 107 -13.59 -4.00 -6.48
CA GLU A 107 -14.34 -4.46 -5.31
C GLU A 107 -15.43 -3.45 -4.94
N LEU A 108 -16.67 -3.75 -5.37
CA LEU A 108 -17.86 -3.22 -4.71
C LEU A 108 -17.71 -3.51 -3.21
N CYS A 109 -17.69 -2.46 -2.40
CA CYS A 109 -17.97 -2.57 -0.98
C CYS A 109 -19.45 -3.00 -0.87
N ILE A 110 -19.69 -4.25 -0.47
CA ILE A 110 -20.99 -4.70 0.03
C ILE A 110 -20.94 -4.64 1.55
#